data_AF-A0A1X0QK11-F1
#
_entry.id   AF-A0A1X0QK11-F1
#
_cell.length_a   1.000
_cell.length_b   1.000
_cell.length_c   1.000
_cell.angle_alpha   90.00
_cell.angle_beta   90.00
_cell.angle_gamma   90.00
#
_symmetry.space_group_name_H-M   'P 1'
#
loop_
_entity.id
_entity.type
_entity.pdbx_description
1 polymer ?
#
loop_
_entity_poly.entity_id
_entity_poly.type
_entity_poly.pdbx_seq_one_letter_code
_entity_poly.pdbx_strand_id
1 'polypeptide(L)' 'MFGTIGIDLIDPLPKTKKSNRFIVLATDYASSWVEGKAIKKKSAKVLLTSLLKIFLLMVHQLI' A
#
# COMPACT_ATOMS: atom_id res chain seq x y z
N MET A 1 -17.82 -1.66 8.86
CA MET A 1 -18.35 -1.76 7.49
C MET A 1 -17.17 -1.54 6.56
N PHE A 2 -16.76 -2.54 5.78
CA PHE A 2 -15.68 -2.31 4.81
C PHE A 2 -16.26 -1.46 3.67
N GLY A 3 -15.81 -0.20 3.59
CA GLY A 3 -16.19 0.72 2.53
C GLY A 3 -15.48 0.43 1.21
N THR A 4 -15.42 1.45 0.35
CA THR A 4 -14.60 1.38 -0.87
C THR A 4 -13.14 1.65 -0.48
N ILE A 5 -12.23 0.77 -0.92
CA ILE A 5 -10.79 0.98 -0.78
C ILE A 5 -10.21 1.39 -2.14
N GLY A 6 -9.56 2.55 -2.18
CA GLY A 6 -8.74 2.98 -3.32
C GLY A 6 -7.36 2.34 -3.23
N ILE A 7 -6.87 1.75 -4.32
CA ILE A 7 -5.51 1.20 -4.40
C ILE A 7 -4.74 1.99 -5.44
N ASP A 8 -3.53 2.44 -5.09
CA ASP A 8 -2.64 3.14 -6.01
C ASP A 8 -1.21 2.61 -5.95
N LEU A 9 -0.50 2.74 -7.06
CA LEU A 9 0.90 2.36 -7.22
C LEU A 9 1.70 3.50 -7.84
N ILE A 10 2.51 4.16 -7.02
CA ILE A 10 3.34 5.28 -7.43
C ILE A 10 4.58 4.77 -8.18
N ASP A 11 4.68 5.19 -9.43
CA ASP A 11 5.74 4.86 -10.39
C ASP A 11 7.01 5.72 -10.18
N PRO A 12 8.17 5.33 -10.77
CA PRO A 12 9.40 5.23 -10.02
C PRO A 12 9.88 6.56 -9.43
N LEU A 13 10.06 6.55 -8.12
CA LEU A 13 10.67 7.64 -7.36
C LEU A 13 12.20 7.50 -7.32
N PRO A 14 12.94 8.57 -6.96
CA PRO A 14 14.36 8.48 -6.65
C PRO A 14 14.64 7.31 -5.70
N LYS A 15 15.66 6.51 -6.03
CA LYS A 15 16.00 5.34 -5.23
C LYS A 15 16.44 5.76 -3.83
N THR A 16 15.78 5.20 -2.84
CA THR A 16 16.21 5.34 -1.44
C THR A 16 17.50 4.55 -1.17
N LYS A 17 18.15 4.81 -0.03
CA LYS A 17 19.31 4.01 0.45
C LYS A 17 19.03 2.50 0.53
N LYS A 18 17.76 2.11 0.76
CA LYS A 18 17.31 0.71 0.81
C LYS A 18 16.86 0.16 -0.55
N SER A 19 17.06 0.91 -1.63
CA SER A 19 16.64 0.58 -3.01
C SER A 19 15.14 0.51 -3.25
N ASN A 20 14.32 1.03 -2.32
CA ASN A 20 12.90 1.25 -2.58
C ASN A 20 12.73 2.41 -3.56
N ARG A 21 11.74 2.30 -4.44
CA ARG A 21 11.57 3.17 -5.60
C ARG A 21 10.12 3.22 -6.12
N PHE A 22 9.21 2.51 -5.45
CA PHE A 22 7.77 2.58 -5.70
C PHE A 22 7.04 2.58 -4.35
N ILE A 23 5.81 3.05 -4.33
CA ILE A 23 4.94 3.03 -3.14
C ILE A 23 3.60 2.40 -3.53
N VAL A 24 3.15 1.41 -2.76
CA VAL A 24 1.78 0.88 -2.83
C VAL A 24 0.97 1.56 -1.76
N LEU A 25 -0.19 2.10 -2.12
CA LEU A 25 -1.12 2.76 -1.20
C LEU A 25 -2.46 2.02 -1.19
N ALA A 26 -3.09 1.97 -0.02
CA ALA A 26 -4.50 1.67 0.13
C ALA A 26 -5.17 2.76 0.96
N THR A 27 -6.26 3.31 0.45
CA THR A 27 -7.03 4.39 1.09
C THR A 27 -8.41 3.90 1.44
N ASP A 28 -8.79 3.93 2.71
CA ASP A 28 -10.20 3.79 3.11
C ASP A 28 -10.92 5.11 2.85
N TYR A 29 -11.83 5.12 1.88
CA TYR A 29 -12.55 6.35 1.53
C TYR A 29 -13.55 6.80 2.59
N ALA A 30 -13.98 5.93 3.51
CA ALA A 30 -14.89 6.33 4.58
C ALA A 30 -14.20 7.24 5.60
N SER A 31 -12.98 6.88 6.00
CA SER A 31 -12.18 7.63 6.99
C SER A 31 -11.14 8.56 6.36
N SER A 32 -10.90 8.45 5.05
CA SER A 32 -9.72 9.01 4.38
C SER A 32 -8.38 8.52 4.97
N TRP A 33 -8.37 7.39 5.69
CA TRP A 33 -7.15 6.79 6.22
C TRP A 33 -6.33 6.14 5.09
N VAL A 34 -5.02 6.37 5.10
CA VAL A 34 -4.11 5.87 4.06
C VAL A 34 -3.02 5.01 4.69
N GLU A 35 -2.92 3.78 4.22
CA GLU A 35 -1.81 2.88 4.53
C GLU A 35 -0.91 2.71 3.32
N GLY A 36 0.40 2.79 3.54
CA GLY A 36 1.39 2.83 2.46
C GLY A 36 2.60 1.95 2.69
N LYS A 37 3.12 1.35 1.61
CA LYS A 37 4.33 0.53 1.66
C LYS A 37 5.29 0.82 0.52
N ALA A 38 6.53 1.13 0.89
CA ALA A 38 7.63 1.26 -0.07
C ALA A 38 8.10 -0.12 -0.57
N ILE A 39 8.23 -0.28 -1.89
CA ILE A 39 8.69 -1.52 -2.54
C ILE A 39 9.85 -1.26 -3.52
N LYS A 40 10.62 -2.31 -3.81
CA LYS A 40 11.81 -2.24 -4.69
C LYS A 40 11.52 -2.56 -6.16
N LYS A 41 10.50 -3.37 -6.43
CA LYS A 41 10.17 -3.92 -7.75
C LYS A 41 8.65 -3.88 -7.96
N LYS A 42 8.22 -3.45 -9.15
CA LYS A 42 6.81 -3.47 -9.60
C LYS A 42 6.52 -4.81 -10.28
N SER A 43 6.29 -5.87 -9.50
CA SER A 43 5.81 -7.16 -9.99
C SER A 43 4.52 -7.56 -9.29
N ALA A 44 3.63 -8.27 -9.99
CA ALA A 44 2.33 -8.69 -9.44
C ALA A 44 2.47 -9.40 -8.08
N LYS A 45 3.46 -10.30 -7.95
CA LYS A 45 3.75 -11.00 -6.69
C LYS A 45 4.10 -10.04 -5.54
N VAL A 46 4.93 -9.04 -5.80
CA VAL A 46 5.35 -8.05 -4.77
C VAL A 46 4.18 -7.14 -4.41
N LEU A 47 3.37 -6.73 -5.38
CA LEU A 47 2.17 -5.92 -5.17
C LEU A 47 1.16 -6.67 -4.31
N LEU A 48 0.79 -7.90 -4.69
CA LEU A 48 -0.14 -8.74 -3.93
C LEU A 48 0.31 -8.95 -2.49
N THR A 49 1.58 -9.33 -2.29
CA THR A 49 2.14 -9.53 -0.94
C THR A 49 2.16 -8.24 -0.13
N SER A 50 2.32 -7.08 -0.78
CA SER A 50 2.31 -5.78 -0.12
C SER A 50 0.90 -5.36 0.27
N LEU A 51 -0.07 -5.55 -0.63
CA LEU A 51 -1.48 -5.28 -0.38
C LEU A 51 -2.05 -6.14 0.74
N LEU A 52 -1.78 -7.45 0.75
CA LEU A 52 -2.22 -8.34 1.85
C LEU A 52 -1.70 -7.86 3.22
N LYS A 53 -0.45 -7.37 3.27
CA LYS A 53 0.12 -6.80 4.50
C LYS A 53 -0.54 -5.48 4.88
N ILE A 54 -0.83 -4.62 3.91
CA ILE A 54 -1.54 -3.35 4.13
C ILE A 54 -2.95 -3.63 4.66
N PHE A 55 -3.71 -4.52 4.02
CA PHE A 55 -5.05 -4.89 4.50
C PHE A 55 -5.03 -5.47 5.90
N LEU A 56 -4.03 -6.30 6.24
CA LEU A 56 -3.86 -6.79 7.60
C LEU A 56 -3.65 -5.64 8.60
N LEU A 57 -2.89 -4.60 8.24
CA LEU A 57 -2.71 -3.42 9.09
C LEU A 57 -4.00 -2.61 9.23
N MET A 58 -4.75 -2.45 8.14
CA MET A 58 -6.03 -1.73 8.16
C MET A 58 -7.07 -2.43 9.04
N VAL A 59 -7.12 -3.76 9.04
CA VAL A 59 -8.07 -4.52 9.88
C VAL A 59 -7.74 -4.37 11.37
N HIS A 60 -6.46 -4.36 11.77
CA HIS A 60 -6.10 -4.21 13.19
C HIS A 60 -6.32 -2.80 13.75
N GLN A 61 -6.50 -1.78 12.91
CA GLN A 61 -6.72 -0.40 13.34
C GLN A 61 -8.19 0.03 13.29
N LEU A 62 -9.07 -0.81 12.76
CA LEU A 62 -10.51 -0.54 12.61
C LEU A 62 -11.39 -1.39 13.55
N ILE A 63 -10.80 -2.09 14.52
CA ILE A 63 -11.48 -2.85 15.58
C ILE A 63 -10.94 -2.42 16.95
#